data_AF-A0A1S1QIL1-F1
#
_entry.id   AF-A0A1S1QIL1-F1
#
_cell.length_a   1.000
_cell.length_b   1.000
_cell.length_c   1.000
_cell.angle_alpha   90.00
_cell.angle_beta   90.00
_cell.angle_gamma   90.00
#
_symmetry.space_group_name_H-M   'P 1'
#
loop_
_entity.id
_entity.type
_entity.pdbx_description
1 polymer ?
#
loop_
_entity_poly.entity_id
_entity_poly.type
_entity_poly.pdbx_seq_one_letter_code
_entity_poly.pdbx_strand_id
1 'polypeptide(L)'
;MDTVLAARVCPRPLTQARVVADPDDRGRGFLLIAVAASVSGPHAVAGAGGTLTYPRRSGPTTVNLSEEEVAQAYRRRFGSAAGPSRRDAGGASAMLCAWSTCPECRDRRWTG
;
A
#
# COMPACT_ATOMS: atom_id res chain seq x y z
N MET A 1 7.83 4.66 -11.64
CA MET A 1 7.19 4.26 -10.36
C MET A 1 8.16 4.43 -9.20
N ASP A 2 9.33 3.79 -9.24
CA ASP A 2 10.25 3.74 -8.11
C ASP A 2 10.64 5.13 -7.56
N THR A 3 10.96 6.07 -8.45
CA THR A 3 11.27 7.47 -8.12
C THR A 3 10.16 8.17 -7.34
N VAL A 4 8.88 7.90 -7.66
CA VAL A 4 7.74 8.53 -6.99
C VAL A 4 7.56 7.97 -5.58
N LEU A 5 7.69 6.65 -5.43
CA LEU A 5 7.58 6.02 -4.12
C LEU A 5 8.71 6.44 -3.20
N ALA A 6 9.95 6.48 -3.70
CA ALA A 6 11.11 6.92 -2.93
C ALA A 6 11.00 8.38 -2.49
N ALA A 7 10.44 9.26 -3.34
CA ALA A 7 10.30 10.68 -3.04
C ALA A 7 9.12 11.02 -2.12
N ARG A 8 8.06 10.20 -2.11
CA ARG A 8 6.79 10.57 -1.48
C ARG A 8 6.30 9.64 -0.39
N VAL A 9 6.89 8.46 -0.18
CA VAL A 9 6.42 7.50 0.82
C VAL A 9 7.52 7.18 1.82
N CYS A 10 7.26 7.44 3.10
CA CYS A 10 8.23 7.23 4.18
C CYS A 10 7.60 6.56 5.41
N PRO A 11 8.18 5.47 5.95
CA PRO A 11 9.27 4.68 5.38
C PRO A 11 8.84 4.04 4.06
N ARG A 12 9.78 3.66 3.19
CA ARG A 12 9.43 3.04 1.90
C ARG A 12 9.00 1.58 2.10
N PRO A 13 7.78 1.16 1.71
CA PRO A 13 7.39 -0.23 1.75
C PRO A 13 8.09 -1.03 0.64
N LEU A 14 8.25 -2.34 0.84
CA LEU A 14 8.68 -3.24 -0.22
C LEU A 14 7.57 -3.37 -1.26
N THR A 15 7.87 -3.02 -2.51
CA THR A 15 6.92 -3.04 -3.61
C THR A 15 7.49 -3.73 -4.83
N GLN A 16 6.60 -4.36 -5.60
CA GLN A 16 6.90 -4.93 -6.91
C GLN A 16 5.83 -4.46 -7.88
N ALA A 17 6.22 -4.15 -9.12
CA ALA A 17 5.26 -3.80 -10.16
C ALA A 17 5.49 -4.60 -11.43
N ARG A 18 4.39 -4.95 -12.08
CA ARG A 18 4.36 -5.70 -13.33
C ARG A 18 3.31 -5.12 -14.24
N VAL A 19 3.68 -4.89 -15.50
CA VAL A 19 2.71 -4.58 -16.55
C VAL A 19 2.05 -5.88 -16.99
N VAL A 20 0.72 -5.89 -17.02
CA VAL A 20 -0.11 -6.98 -17.52
C VAL A 20 -0.81 -6.46 -18.76
N ALA A 21 -0.36 -6.89 -19.94
CA ALA A 21 -0.99 -6.49 -21.19
C ALA A 21 -2.36 -7.16 -21.35
N ASP A 22 -3.28 -6.45 -22.00
CA ASP A 22 -4.52 -7.04 -22.49
C ASP A 22 -4.18 -7.95 -23.68
N PRO A 23 -4.57 -9.24 -23.67
CA PRO A 23 -4.30 -10.14 -24.78
C PRO A 23 -5.01 -9.72 -26.07
N ASP A 24 -6.13 -8.99 -25.97
CA ASP A 24 -6.97 -8.62 -27.10
C ASP A 24 -6.67 -7.19 -27.62
N ASP A 25 -5.98 -6.35 -26.83
CA ASP A 25 -5.57 -5.00 -27.21
C ASP A 25 -4.14 -4.67 -26.73
N ARG A 26 -3.18 -4.68 -27.67
CA ARG A 26 -1.76 -4.38 -27.39
C ARG A 26 -1.49 -2.96 -26.86
N GLY A 27 -2.43 -2.04 -27.00
CA GLY A 27 -2.35 -0.69 -26.45
C GLY A 27 -2.87 -0.58 -25.01
N ARG A 28 -3.48 -1.64 -24.46
CA ARG A 28 -4.14 -1.64 -23.16
C ARG A 28 -3.56 -2.68 -22.21
N GLY A 29 -3.88 -2.50 -20.94
CA GLY A 29 -3.46 -3.39 -19.87
C GLY A 29 -3.57 -2.73 -18.50
N PHE A 30 -3.00 -3.41 -17.51
CA PHE A 30 -3.00 -2.98 -16.12
C PHE A 30 -1.57 -2.90 -15.60
N LEU A 31 -1.30 -1.94 -14.73
CA LEU A 31 -0.11 -1.98 -13.88
C LEU A 31 -0.49 -2.65 -12.56
N LEU A 32 -0.07 -3.89 -12.39
CA LEU A 32 -0.19 -4.60 -11.12
C LEU A 32 0.91 -4.11 -10.18
N ILE A 33 0.53 -3.54 -9.03
CA ILE A 33 1.45 -3.15 -7.96
C ILE A 33 1.17 -4.03 -6.74
N ALA A 34 2.14 -4.86 -6.37
CA ALA A 34 2.11 -5.65 -5.15
C ALA A 34 2.90 -4.92 -4.06
N VAL A 35 2.31 -4.83 -2.86
CA VAL A 35 2.93 -4.23 -1.68
C VAL A 35 2.97 -5.27 -0.57
N ALA A 36 4.16 -5.55 -0.04
CA ALA A 36 4.30 -6.51 1.05
C ALA A 36 3.71 -5.94 2.36
N ALA A 37 3.19 -6.82 3.22
CA ALA A 37 2.81 -6.42 4.57
C ALA A 37 4.03 -5.85 5.30
N SER A 38 3.89 -4.64 5.84
CA SER A 38 5.02 -3.88 6.38
C SER A 38 4.94 -3.76 7.89
N VAL A 39 6.03 -4.14 8.55
CA VAL A 39 6.24 -3.96 10.00
C VAL A 39 6.76 -2.57 10.35
N SER A 40 7.22 -1.81 9.36
CA SER A 40 7.78 -0.47 9.57
C SER A 40 6.71 0.63 9.52
N GLY A 41 5.43 0.28 9.40
CA GLY A 41 4.34 1.24 9.44
C GLY A 41 4.33 2.07 10.73
N PRO A 42 3.69 3.25 10.75
CA PRO A 42 2.85 3.80 9.68
C PRO A 42 3.67 4.38 8.51
N HIS A 43 3.10 4.35 7.31
CA HIS A 43 3.68 4.93 6.09
C HIS A 43 3.04 6.28 5.79
N ALA A 44 3.84 7.34 5.86
CA ALA A 44 3.44 8.69 5.50
C ALA A 44 3.53 8.89 3.98
N VAL A 45 2.60 9.67 3.43
CA VAL A 45 2.63 10.17 2.06
C VAL A 45 2.84 11.68 2.11
N ALA A 46 3.92 12.15 1.48
CA ALA A 46 4.24 13.57 1.38
C ALA A 46 3.37 14.24 0.30
N GLY A 47 2.56 15.20 0.72
CA GLY A 47 1.76 16.08 -0.12
C GLY A 47 2.48 17.37 -0.50
N ALA A 48 1.76 18.25 -1.19
CA ALA A 48 2.24 19.59 -1.49
C ALA A 48 2.50 20.38 -0.19
N GLY A 49 3.54 21.23 -0.19
CA GLY A 49 3.88 22.05 0.97
C GLY A 49 4.47 21.29 2.17
N GLY A 50 4.84 20.02 2.00
CA GLY A 50 5.45 19.22 3.06
C GLY A 50 4.45 18.56 4.02
N THR A 51 3.15 18.72 3.79
CA THR A 51 2.11 18.06 4.59
C THR A 51 2.24 16.54 4.49
N LEU A 52 2.21 15.87 5.64
CA LEU A 52 2.23 14.41 5.71
C LEU A 52 0.83 13.88 5.95
N THR A 53 0.37 12.97 5.10
CA THR A 53 -0.86 12.21 5.30
C THR A 53 -0.55 10.75 5.56
N TYR A 54 -1.45 10.06 6.26
CA TYR A 54 -1.27 8.66 6.64
C TYR A 54 -2.46 7.84 6.14
N PRO A 55 -2.51 7.55 4.83
CA PRO A 55 -3.62 6.80 4.26
C PRO A 55 -3.59 5.33 4.73
N ARG A 56 -4.75 4.84 5.18
CA ARG A 56 -5.02 3.43 5.45
C ARG A 56 -6.22 2.98 4.64
N ARG A 57 -6.11 1.82 4.00
CA ARG A 57 -7.24 1.21 3.29
C ARG A 57 -8.28 0.72 4.30
N SER A 58 -9.54 1.09 4.09
CA SER A 58 -10.72 0.64 4.83
C SER A 58 -11.73 0.08 3.83
N GLY A 59 -11.67 -1.23 3.59
CA GLY A 59 -12.46 -1.89 2.55
C GLY A 59 -12.19 -1.29 1.15
N PRO A 60 -13.22 -0.75 0.46
CA PRO A 60 -13.05 -0.13 -0.86
C PRO A 60 -12.51 1.31 -0.81
N THR A 61 -12.46 1.95 0.36
CA THR A 61 -12.03 3.35 0.49
C THR A 61 -10.66 3.46 1.14
N THR A 62 -10.07 4.64 1.03
CA THR A 62 -8.85 5.03 1.73
C THR A 62 -9.20 6.19 2.65
N VAL A 63 -8.88 6.05 3.93
CA VAL A 63 -9.08 7.10 4.94
C VAL A 63 -7.73 7.49 5.51
N ASN A 64 -7.57 8.76 5.86
CA ASN A 64 -6.39 9.19 6.59
C ASN A 64 -6.56 8.86 8.06
N LEU A 65 -5.49 8.34 8.68
CA LEU A 65 -5.45 8.14 10.12
C LEU A 65 -5.53 9.48 10.85
N SER A 66 -6.21 9.48 12.00
CA SER A 66 -6.14 10.61 12.94
C SER A 66 -4.75 10.71 13.57
N GLU A 67 -4.45 11.85 14.19
CA GLU A 67 -3.20 12.03 14.93
C GLU A 67 -3.00 10.97 16.01
N GLU A 68 -4.06 10.63 16.76
CA GLU A 68 -4.01 9.61 17.81
C GLU A 68 -3.71 8.22 17.22
N GLU A 69 -4.34 7.87 16.09
CA GLU A 69 -4.08 6.61 15.40
C GLU A 69 -2.63 6.53 14.89
N VAL A 70 -2.09 7.64 14.35
CA VAL A 70 -0.68 7.72 13.92
C VAL A 70 0.25 7.53 15.12
N ALA A 71 0.00 8.21 16.23
CA ALA A 71 0.78 8.07 17.46
C ALA A 71 0.75 6.64 17.99
N GLN A 72 -0.42 5.99 17.98
CA GLN A 72 -0.54 4.59 18.39
C GLN A 72 0.23 3.65 17.46
N ALA A 73 0.18 3.87 16.15
CA ALA A 73 0.92 3.06 15.18
C ALA A 73 2.44 3.17 15.40
N TYR A 74 2.96 4.38 15.63
CA TYR A 74 4.37 4.56 15.98
C TYR A 74 4.73 3.89 17.31
N ARG A 75 3.88 3.98 18.34
CA ARG A 75 4.09 3.25 19.60
C ARG A 75 4.17 1.74 19.38
N ARG A 76 3.33 1.16 18.52
CA ARG A 76 3.40 -0.27 18.18
C ARG A 76 4.72 -0.62 17.48
N ARG A 77 5.12 0.19 16.48
CA ARG A 77 6.38 0.00 15.74
C ARG A 77 7.60 -0.07 16.67
N PHE A 78 7.72 0.88 17.60
CA PHE A 78 8.87 0.94 18.50
C PHE A 78 8.71 0.07 19.76
N GLY A 79 7.48 -0.18 20.20
CA GLY A 79 7.18 -1.10 21.31
C GLY A 79 7.46 -2.56 20.96
N SER A 80 7.31 -2.94 19.69
CA SER A 80 7.72 -4.27 19.19
C SER A 80 9.23 -4.45 19.07
N ALA A 81 10.05 -3.40 19.25
CA ALA A 81 11.51 -3.50 19.17
C ALA A 81 12.18 -4.04 20.46
N ALA A 82 11.41 -4.36 21.51
CA ALA A 82 11.92 -4.75 22.83
C ALA A 82 11.76 -6.25 23.21
N GLY A 83 11.46 -7.17 22.27
CA GLY A 83 11.35 -8.62 22.59
C GLY A 83 11.34 -9.52 21.36
N PRO A 84 11.76 -10.80 21.48
CA PRO A 84 12.22 -11.60 20.35
C PRO A 84 11.12 -11.93 19.33
N SER A 85 11.51 -11.78 18.06
CA SER A 85 10.76 -12.09 16.86
C SER A 85 10.27 -13.54 16.83
N ARG A 86 8.96 -13.74 17.00
CA ARG A 86 8.29 -14.92 16.44
C ARG A 86 6.83 -14.62 16.13
N ARG A 87 6.54 -14.33 14.86
CA ARG A 87 5.43 -14.95 14.14
C ARG A 87 5.87 -15.18 12.70
N ASP A 88 6.10 -16.45 12.43
CA ASP A 88 6.39 -17.01 11.13
C ASP A 88 5.29 -16.71 10.12
N ALA A 89 5.71 -16.77 8.86
CA ALA A 89 4.92 -16.79 7.65
C ALA A 89 3.61 -17.57 7.81
N GLY A 90 2.49 -16.88 7.56
CA GLY A 90 1.17 -17.50 7.53
C GLY A 90 0.18 -16.58 6.84
N GLY A 91 0.06 -16.74 5.52
CA GLY A 91 -0.95 -16.08 4.70
C GLY A 91 -0.45 -14.78 4.07
N ALA A 92 0.24 -14.88 2.94
CA ALA A 92 0.44 -13.77 2.02
C ALA A 92 -0.94 -13.34 1.47
N SER A 93 -1.67 -12.51 2.21
CA SER A 93 -2.79 -11.76 1.66
C SER A 93 -2.18 -10.63 0.83
N ALA A 94 -1.73 -10.96 -0.37
CA ALA A 94 -1.40 -9.96 -1.38
C ALA A 94 -2.68 -9.16 -1.62
N MET A 95 -2.78 -7.98 -1.02
CA MET A 95 -3.83 -7.03 -1.37
C MET A 95 -3.50 -6.55 -2.79
N LEU A 96 -4.05 -7.25 -3.78
CA LEU A 96 -4.11 -6.81 -5.16
C LEU A 96 -4.90 -5.50 -5.18
N CYS A 97 -4.18 -4.38 -5.21
CA CYS A 97 -4.76 -3.07 -5.50
C CYS A 97 -4.50 -2.78 -6.97
N ALA A 98 -5.44 -3.20 -7.83
CA ALA A 98 -5.50 -2.71 -9.20
C ALA A 98 -6.06 -1.28 -9.16
N TRP A 99 -5.22 -0.30 -9.44
CA TRP A 99 -5.66 1.05 -9.73
C TRP A 99 -5.94 1.10 -11.24
N SER A 100 -7.22 1.04 -11.59
CA SER A 100 -7.69 1.32 -12.95
C SER A 100 -8.26 2.74 -12.97
N THR A 101 -7.84 3.55 -13.95
CA THR A 101 -8.45 4.85 -14.25
C THR A 101 -9.80 4.71 -14.97
N CYS A 102 -10.19 3.50 -15.36
CA CYS A 102 -11.48 3.21 -15.98
C CYS A 102 -12.60 3.05 -14.91
N PRO A 103 -13.69 3.84 -14.98
CA PRO A 103 -14.81 3.78 -14.03
C PRO A 103 -15.48 2.39 -13.95
N GLU A 104 -15.58 1.67 -15.07
CA GLU A 104 -16.27 0.38 -15.16
C GLU A 104 -15.53 -0.79 -14.50
N CYS A 105 -14.22 -0.65 -14.27
CA CYS A 105 -13.40 -1.71 -13.67
C CYS A 105 -13.37 -1.63 -12.13
N ARG A 106 -13.94 -0.57 -11.54
CA ARG A 106 -13.87 -0.28 -10.09
C ARG A 106 -14.69 -1.26 -9.24
N ASP A 107 -15.72 -1.87 -9.82
CA ASP A 107 -16.71 -2.68 -9.10
C ASP A 107 -16.58 -4.20 -9.31
N ARG A 108 -15.63 -4.67 -10.13
CA ARG A 108 -15.41 -6.12 -10.29
C ARG A 108 -14.50 -6.66 -9.19
N ARG A 109 -15.12 -7.36 -8.23
CA ARG A 109 -14.41 -8.25 -7.32
C ARG A 109 -13.85 -9.43 -8.14
N TRP A 110 -12.54 -9.44 -8.36
CA TRP A 110 -11.85 -10.61 -8.90
C TRP A 110 -11.89 -11.73 -7.86
N THR A 111 -12.73 -12.73 -8.10
CA THR A 111 -12.56 -14.09 -7.55
C THR A 111 -11.61 -14.81 -8.51
N GLY A 112 -10.49 -15.28 -7.98
CA GLY A 112 -9.38 -15.82 -8.77
C GLY A 112 -9.69 -17.07 -9.59
#